data_AF-A0A6V7M5Y0-F1
#
_entry.id   AF-A0A6V7M5Y0-F1
#
_cell.length_a   1.000
_cell.length_b   1.000
_cell.length_c   1.000
_cell.angle_alpha   90.00
_cell.angle_beta   90.00
_cell.angle_gamma   90.00
#
_symmetry.space_group_name_H-M   'P 1'
#
loop_
_entity.id
_entity.type
_entity.pdbx_description
1 polymer ?
#
loop_
_entity_poly.entity_id
_entity_poly.type
_entity_poly.pdbx_seq_one_letter_code
_entity_poly.pdbx_strand_id
1 'polypeptide(L)'
;FASAEGDHVSLLNVYRGYVNAVQKKVWCHDNYLHYRNLEYASDVRKQLAGLAERANLEKASCGSSTESLRKSLLEGLSDNLAELQRDNTYQT
;
A
#
# COMPACT_ATOMS: atom_id res chain seq x y z
N PHE A 1 -8.82 1.93 9.19
CA PHE A 1 -7.84 1.56 8.16
C PHE A 1 -6.77 0.60 8.64
N ALA A 2 -6.42 0.65 9.94
CA ALA A 2 -5.43 -0.24 10.55
C ALA A 2 -5.69 -1.72 10.21
N SER A 3 -4.61 -2.42 9.93
CA SER A 3 -4.59 -3.86 9.68
C SER A 3 -3.62 -4.53 10.65
N ALA A 4 -4.05 -5.67 11.22
CA ALA A 4 -3.16 -6.53 12.01
C ALA A 4 -2.03 -7.15 11.16
N GLU A 5 -2.15 -7.09 9.84
CA GLU A 5 -1.16 -7.62 8.90
C GLU A 5 -0.04 -6.62 8.55
N GLY A 6 -0.06 -5.42 9.15
CA GLY A 6 1.01 -4.43 9.05
C GLY A 6 0.62 -3.14 8.31
N ASP A 7 1.53 -2.16 8.39
CA ASP A 7 1.27 -0.79 7.94
C ASP A 7 1.11 -0.66 6.43
N HIS A 8 1.82 -1.46 5.63
CA HIS A 8 1.63 -1.47 4.18
C HIS A 8 0.19 -1.88 3.78
N VAL A 9 -0.42 -2.82 4.52
CA VAL A 9 -1.82 -3.21 4.29
C VAL A 9 -2.76 -2.10 4.77
N SER A 10 -2.43 -1.42 5.87
CA SER A 10 -3.16 -0.23 6.33
C SER A 10 -3.18 0.88 5.26
N LEU A 11 -2.04 1.16 4.63
CA LEU A 11 -1.94 2.13 3.53
C LEU A 11 -2.77 1.70 2.31
N LEU A 12 -2.77 0.41 1.96
CA LEU A 12 -3.62 -0.12 0.90
C LEU A 12 -5.11 0.10 1.21
N ASN A 13 -5.53 -0.12 2.46
CA ASN A 13 -6.90 0.10 2.91
C ASN A 13 -7.29 1.59 2.82
N VAL A 14 -6.41 2.49 3.23
CA VAL A 14 -6.61 3.94 3.06
C VAL A 14 -6.82 4.28 1.59
N TYR A 15 -5.93 3.82 0.71
CA TYR A 15 -5.99 4.13 -0.71
C TYR A 15 -7.25 3.56 -1.38
N ARG A 16 -7.66 2.32 -1.04
CA ARG A 16 -8.93 1.72 -1.50
C ARG A 16 -10.14 2.55 -1.06
N GLY A 17 -10.17 2.98 0.20
CA GLY A 17 -11.22 3.87 0.72
C GLY A 17 -11.28 5.20 -0.04
N TYR A 18 -10.13 5.83 -0.26
CA TYR A 18 -10.02 7.07 -1.02
C TYR A 18 -10.51 6.95 -2.47
N VAL A 19 -10.14 5.88 -3.17
CA VAL A 19 -10.55 5.67 -4.57
C VAL A 19 -12.06 5.45 -4.68
N ASN A 20 -12.66 4.77 -3.70
CA ASN A 20 -14.09 4.48 -3.68
C ASN A 20 -14.96 5.63 -3.14
N ALA A 21 -14.36 6.70 -2.59
CA ALA A 21 -15.09 7.83 -2.07
C ALA A 21 -15.67 8.71 -3.19
N VAL A 22 -16.96 9.06 -3.09
CA VAL A 22 -17.65 9.97 -4.02
C VAL A 22 -17.11 11.39 -3.89
N GLN A 23 -17.03 11.90 -2.65
CA GLN A 23 -16.49 13.23 -2.35
C GLN A 23 -15.13 13.13 -1.67
N LYS A 24 -14.08 12.89 -2.45
CA LYS A 24 -12.72 12.58 -1.96
C LYS A 24 -12.15 13.58 -0.96
N LYS A 25 -12.34 14.89 -1.19
CA LYS A 25 -11.85 15.94 -0.27
C LYS A 25 -12.55 15.88 1.10
N VAL A 26 -13.88 15.73 1.10
CA VAL A 26 -14.68 15.58 2.32
C VAL A 26 -14.31 14.29 3.04
N TRP A 27 -14.24 13.17 2.30
CA TRP A 27 -13.83 11.89 2.88
C TRP A 27 -12.44 11.94 3.51
N CYS A 28 -11.47 12.60 2.87
CA CYS A 28 -10.14 12.79 3.45
C CYS A 28 -10.20 13.62 4.74
N HIS A 29 -10.96 14.71 4.74
CA HIS A 29 -11.15 15.54 5.93
C HIS A 29 -11.75 14.74 7.10
N ASP A 30 -12.85 14.02 6.85
CA ASP A 30 -13.57 13.26 7.89
C ASP A 30 -12.74 12.09 8.44
N ASN A 31 -11.79 11.59 7.65
CA ASN A 31 -10.89 10.51 8.03
C ASN A 31 -9.50 11.01 8.47
N TYR A 32 -9.30 12.32 8.63
CA TYR A 32 -8.04 12.95 9.05
C TYR A 32 -6.84 12.61 8.13
N LEU A 33 -7.09 12.58 6.82
CA LEU A 33 -6.11 12.27 5.78
C LEU A 33 -5.77 13.50 4.94
N HIS A 34 -4.51 13.59 4.50
CA HIS A 34 -4.08 14.64 3.59
C HIS A 34 -4.50 14.35 2.15
N TYR A 35 -5.53 15.07 1.67
CA TYR A 35 -6.05 14.95 0.30
C TYR A 35 -4.95 15.05 -0.76
N ARG A 36 -4.04 16.03 -0.64
CA ARG A 36 -2.95 16.25 -1.61
C ARG A 36 -2.03 15.05 -1.75
N ASN A 37 -1.74 14.35 -0.66
CA ASN A 37 -0.86 13.18 -0.68
C ASN A 37 -1.53 11.98 -1.36
N LEU A 38 -2.84 11.82 -1.16
CA LEU A 38 -3.61 10.74 -1.80
C LEU A 38 -3.85 10.99 -3.29
N GLU A 39 -4.07 12.25 -3.67
CA GLU A 39 -4.11 12.67 -5.07
C GLU A 39 -2.78 12.39 -5.77
N TYR A 40 -1.66 12.78 -5.14
CA TYR A 40 -0.32 12.47 -5.63
C TYR A 40 -0.07 10.96 -5.75
N ALA A 41 -0.45 10.16 -4.74
CA ALA A 41 -0.34 8.70 -4.80
C ALA A 41 -1.14 8.10 -5.97
N SER A 42 -2.33 8.64 -6.26
CA SER A 42 -3.12 8.23 -7.44
C SER A 42 -2.40 8.54 -8.75
N ASP A 43 -1.74 9.68 -8.86
CA ASP A 43 -1.01 10.06 -10.08
C ASP A 43 0.25 9.22 -10.28
N VAL A 44 1.04 8.99 -9.22
CA VAL A 44 2.19 8.06 -9.26
C VAL A 44 1.73 6.66 -9.68
N ARG A 45 0.63 6.15 -9.11
CA ARG A 45 0.08 4.85 -9.49
C ARG A 45 -0.33 4.80 -10.97
N LYS A 46 -0.94 5.86 -11.52
CA LYS A 46 -1.27 5.92 -12.96
C LYS A 46 -0.01 5.87 -13.83
N GLN A 47 1.04 6.59 -13.44
CA GLN A 47 2.32 6.59 -14.17
C GLN A 47 2.97 5.19 -14.16
N LEU A 48 3.05 4.55 -12.99
CA LEU A 48 3.59 3.19 -12.83
C LEU A 48 2.77 2.17 -13.63
N ALA A 49 1.44 2.28 -13.61
CA ALA A 49 0.57 1.40 -14.40
C ALA A 49 0.84 1.54 -15.91
N GLY A 50 1.06 2.75 -16.41
CA GLY A 50 1.43 2.97 -17.82
C GLY A 50 2.82 2.46 -18.17
N LEU A 51 3.78 2.52 -17.24
CA LEU A 51 5.10 1.90 -17.42
C LEU A 51 5.02 0.37 -17.47
N ALA A 52 4.23 -0.23 -16.58
CA ALA A 52 4.02 -1.67 -16.54
C ALA A 52 3.39 -2.20 -17.85
N GLU A 53 2.39 -1.49 -18.38
CA GLU A 53 1.79 -1.80 -19.68
C GLU A 53 2.82 -1.76 -20.81
N ARG A 54 3.66 -0.72 -20.87
CA ARG A 54 4.73 -0.61 -21.88
C ARG A 54 5.79 -1.71 -21.75
N ALA A 55 5.97 -2.25 -20.55
CA ALA A 55 6.87 -3.36 -20.26
C ALA A 55 6.22 -4.74 -20.48
N ASN A 56 4.98 -4.81 -20.98
CA ASN A 56 4.19 -6.05 -21.12
C ASN A 56 4.00 -6.81 -19.81
N LEU A 57 3.92 -6.11 -18.68
CA LEU A 57 3.59 -6.71 -17.38
C LEU A 57 2.07 -6.81 -17.25
N GLU A 58 1.57 -8.03 -17.03
CA GLU A 58 0.14 -8.27 -16.84
C GLU A 58 -0.33 -7.68 -15.50
N LYS A 59 -1.47 -6.97 -15.54
CA LYS A 59 -2.11 -6.48 -14.32
C LYS A 59 -2.89 -7.61 -13.66
N ALA A 60 -2.31 -8.19 -12.61
CA ALA A 60 -3.00 -9.11 -11.72
C ALA A 60 -3.40 -8.42 -10.40
N SER A 61 -4.44 -8.96 -9.74
CA SER A 61 -4.87 -8.52 -8.41
C SER A 61 -4.98 -9.71 -7.49
N CYS A 62 -4.50 -9.55 -6.26
CA CYS A 62 -4.66 -10.52 -5.17
C CYS A 62 -6.01 -10.38 -4.44
N GLY A 63 -6.87 -9.43 -4.86
CA GLY A 63 -8.20 -9.25 -4.30
C GLY A 63 -8.16 -8.89 -2.81
N SER A 64 -8.89 -9.67 -2.00
CA SER A 64 -8.88 -9.56 -0.54
C SER A 64 -7.75 -10.35 0.13
N SER A 65 -7.10 -11.27 -0.58
CA SER A 65 -5.98 -12.04 -0.03
C SER A 65 -4.71 -11.20 -0.06
N THR A 66 -4.27 -10.72 1.09
CA THR A 66 -3.07 -9.89 1.24
C THR A 66 -1.79 -10.72 1.33
N GLU A 67 -1.88 -12.05 1.38
CA GLU A 67 -0.71 -12.93 1.49
C GLU A 67 0.24 -12.75 0.30
N SER A 68 -0.28 -12.77 -0.93
CA SER A 68 0.53 -12.55 -2.13
C SER A 68 1.16 -11.16 -2.15
N LEU A 69 0.45 -10.14 -1.65
CA LEU A 69 1.00 -8.79 -1.50
C LEU A 69 2.17 -8.78 -0.51
N ARG A 70 2.02 -9.41 0.65
CA ARG A 70 3.06 -9.49 1.68
C ARG A 70 4.29 -10.27 1.18
N LYS A 71 4.08 -11.35 0.42
CA LYS A 71 5.17 -12.08 -0.26
C LYS A 71 5.91 -11.19 -1.26
N SER A 72 5.21 -10.45 -2.11
CA SER A 72 5.85 -9.52 -3.05
C SER A 72 6.64 -8.40 -2.35
N LEU A 73 6.15 -7.90 -1.22
CA LEU A 73 6.88 -6.92 -0.40
C LEU A 73 8.14 -7.53 0.22
N LEU A 74 8.05 -8.76 0.73
CA LEU A 74 9.20 -9.49 1.28
C LEU A 74 10.30 -9.67 0.23
N GLU A 75 9.96 -10.06 -0.99
CA GLU A 75 10.93 -10.22 -2.08
C GLU A 75 11.59 -8.88 -2.47
N GLY A 76 10.82 -7.79 -2.46
CA GLY A 76 11.33 -6.46 -2.85
C GLY A 76 12.07 -5.69 -1.75
N LEU A 77 11.87 -6.05 -0.49
CA LEU A 77 12.40 -5.35 0.70
C LEU A 77 13.18 -6.29 1.62
N SER A 78 13.71 -7.40 1.10
CA SER A 78 14.45 -8.40 1.87
C SER A 78 15.66 -7.82 2.60
N ASP A 79 16.30 -6.79 2.03
CA ASP A 79 17.43 -6.07 2.64
C ASP A 79 17.01 -5.12 3.78
N ASN A 80 15.71 -4.94 4.01
CA ASN A 80 15.15 -4.07 5.07
C ASN A 80 14.43 -4.86 6.16
N LEU A 81 14.71 -6.16 6.27
CA LEU A 81 14.13 -6.99 7.31
C LEU A 81 14.74 -6.68 8.68
N ALA A 82 13.96 -6.96 9.70
CA ALA A 82 14.43 -7.00 11.08
C ALA A 82 13.78 -8.18 11.80
N GLU A 83 14.57 -8.93 12.56
CA GLU A 83 14.12 -10.08 13.34
C GLU A 83 14.02 -9.71 14.82
N LEU A 84 12.90 -10.07 15.44
CA LEU A 84 12.69 -9.93 16.88
C LEU A 84 13.53 -10.96 17.64
N GLN A 85 14.48 -10.46 18.43
CA GLN A 85 15.34 -11.25 19.29
C GLN A 85 14.63 -11.60 20.61
N ARG A 86 15.17 -12.61 21.32
CA ARG A 86 14.60 -13.08 22.61
C ARG A 86 14.60 -12.02 23.70
N ASP A 87 15.50 -11.04 23.62
CA ASP A 87 15.58 -9.91 24.55
C ASP A 87 14.61 -8.76 24.19
N ASN A 88 13.70 -8.99 23.25
CA ASN A 88 12.75 -8.03 22.68
C ASN A 88 13.39 -6.86 21.92
N THR A 89 14.65 -7.00 21.51
CA THR A 89 15.27 -6.07 20.54
C THR A 89 15.02 -6.55 19.11
N TYR A 90 15.11 -5.63 18.15
CA TYR A 90 15.08 -5.97 16.73
C TYR A 90 16.48 -5.89 16.16
N GLN A 91 16.88 -6.93 15.43
CA GLN A 91 18.14 -6.96 14.69
C GLN A 91 17.84 -6.91 13.19
N THR A 92 18.43 -5.95 12.49
CA THR A 92 18.41 -5.86 11.03
C THR A 92 19.42 -6.81 10.40
#